data_AF-A0A9D7I7G1-F1
#
_entry.id   AF-A0A9D7I7G1-F1
#
_cell.length_a   1.000
_cell.length_b   1.000
_cell.length_c   1.000
_cell.angle_alpha   90.00
_cell.angle_beta   90.00
_cell.angle_gamma   90.00
#
_symmetry.space_group_name_H-M   'P 1'
#
loop_
_entity.id
_entity.type
_entity.pdbx_description
1 polymer ?
#
loop_
_entity_poly.entity_id
_entity_poly.type
_entity_poly.pdbx_seq_one_letter_code
_entity_poly.pdbx_strand_id
1 'polypeptide(L)'
;MLIVHIPFNDRSRSGHPMKLTRSLIAAITLSAFSVGAFATSVSPGGSGVNGVLTDLGSFAAGTYNITATGIVDLVGNGTFQMQPDGLPVSTVTAPSYDYFNPSGSFLADGNPGAAGAGVLIGALIGTFSATPATPADWFLIGYSKQVTLGSAGHIYASVNDTYHDNNTGHFDVNVTAVPEPETYAMLLAGLGLMGAVARRKKKSLA
;
A
#
# COMPACT_ATOMS: atom_id res chain seq x y z
N MET A 1 20.02 -87.05 47.81
CA MET A 1 19.57 -85.66 47.58
C MET A 1 19.61 -85.42 46.08
N LEU A 2 18.43 -85.38 45.46
CA LEU A 2 18.16 -85.30 44.03
C LEU A 2 18.11 -83.82 43.63
N ILE A 3 18.87 -83.38 42.61
CA ILE A 3 18.50 -82.23 41.78
C ILE A 3 18.77 -82.56 40.31
N VAL A 4 17.70 -82.53 39.54
CA VAL A 4 17.57 -82.70 38.09
C VAL A 4 17.41 -81.31 37.48
N HIS A 5 18.11 -80.97 36.39
CA HIS A 5 17.52 -80.11 35.34
C HIS A 5 18.26 -80.12 33.97
N ILE A 6 17.74 -80.96 33.06
CA ILE A 6 17.37 -80.78 31.64
C ILE A 6 18.01 -79.62 30.82
N PRO A 7 18.52 -79.87 29.58
CA PRO A 7 18.97 -78.83 28.65
C PRO A 7 17.80 -78.20 27.86
N PHE A 8 17.86 -76.89 27.59
CA PHE A 8 16.88 -76.20 26.74
C PHE A 8 17.44 -75.95 25.34
N ASN A 9 16.68 -76.39 24.34
CA ASN A 9 16.85 -76.15 22.91
C ASN A 9 15.76 -75.18 22.42
N ASP A 10 16.14 -74.39 21.41
CA ASP A 10 15.35 -74.05 20.20
C ASP A 10 14.69 -72.66 20.00
N ARG A 11 14.84 -72.23 18.73
CA ARG A 11 14.04 -71.31 17.87
C ARG A 11 14.14 -69.79 17.96
N SER A 12 14.87 -69.24 16.98
CA SER A 12 14.32 -68.40 15.90
C SER A 12 13.23 -67.38 16.25
N ARG A 13 13.58 -66.09 16.25
CA ARG A 13 12.73 -65.04 15.66
C ARG A 13 13.57 -64.03 14.88
N SER A 14 13.39 -64.08 13.57
CA SER A 14 13.86 -63.10 12.59
C SER A 14 13.23 -61.74 12.86
N GLY A 15 14.04 -60.81 13.37
CA GLY A 15 13.68 -59.39 13.42
C GLY A 15 13.66 -58.84 11.99
N HIS A 16 12.47 -58.73 11.38
CA HIS A 16 12.27 -57.91 10.19
C HIS A 16 12.40 -56.43 10.59
N PRO A 17 13.37 -55.66 10.05
CA PRO A 17 13.37 -54.23 10.28
C PRO A 17 12.17 -53.60 9.56
N MET A 18 11.25 -53.02 10.34
CA MET A 18 10.15 -52.19 9.84
C MET A 18 10.70 -51.04 9.01
N LYS A 19 10.35 -51.01 7.72
CA LYS A 19 10.62 -49.86 6.83
C LYS A 19 9.76 -48.69 7.31
N LEU A 20 10.40 -47.69 7.93
CA LEU A 20 9.78 -46.42 8.31
C LEU A 20 9.30 -45.70 7.03
N THR A 21 7.99 -45.63 6.85
CA THR A 21 7.35 -44.83 5.79
C THR A 21 7.57 -43.35 6.10
N ARG A 22 8.33 -42.66 5.25
CA ARG A 22 8.55 -41.22 5.32
C ARG A 22 7.26 -40.49 4.92
N SER A 23 6.56 -39.95 5.91
CA SER A 23 5.44 -39.04 5.67
C SER A 23 6.00 -37.63 5.40
N LEU A 24 5.82 -37.15 4.17
CA LEU A 24 6.23 -35.81 3.76
C LEU A 24 5.12 -34.82 4.15
N ILE A 25 5.33 -34.06 5.24
CA ILE A 25 4.45 -32.95 5.60
C ILE A 25 4.91 -31.74 4.78
N ALA A 26 4.19 -31.43 3.71
CA ALA A 26 4.33 -30.17 2.99
C ALA A 26 3.44 -29.12 3.67
N ALA A 27 4.04 -28.27 4.50
CA ALA A 27 3.36 -27.09 5.05
C ALA A 27 3.47 -25.95 4.02
N ILE A 28 2.36 -25.63 3.33
CA ILE A 28 2.23 -24.41 2.55
C ILE A 28 1.62 -23.36 3.48
N THR A 29 2.46 -22.53 4.10
CA THR A 29 1.99 -21.30 4.77
C THR A 29 1.76 -20.23 3.71
N LEU A 30 0.52 -20.08 3.26
CA LEU A 30 0.09 -19.00 2.39
C LEU A 30 -0.43 -17.84 3.27
N SER A 31 0.44 -16.91 3.64
CA SER A 31 0.01 -15.65 4.27
C SER A 31 -0.30 -14.61 3.19
N ALA A 32 -1.45 -14.74 2.54
CA ALA A 32 -1.99 -13.68 1.69
C ALA A 32 -2.63 -12.61 2.59
N PHE A 33 -1.85 -11.63 3.04
CA PHE A 33 -2.43 -10.41 3.61
C PHE A 33 -2.86 -9.51 2.46
N SER A 34 -4.13 -9.57 2.07
CA SER A 34 -4.72 -8.45 1.34
C SER A 34 -4.92 -7.33 2.36
N VAL A 35 -3.98 -6.39 2.43
CA VAL A 35 -4.20 -5.14 3.16
C VAL A 35 -5.37 -4.46 2.46
N GLY A 36 -6.50 -4.37 3.14
CA GLY A 36 -7.71 -3.74 2.63
C GLY A 36 -7.44 -2.27 2.30
N ALA A 37 -8.27 -1.71 1.43
CA ALA A 37 -8.21 -0.29 1.08
C ALA A 37 -8.23 0.57 2.35
N PHE A 38 -7.23 1.43 2.52
CA PHE A 38 -7.20 2.38 3.63
C PHE A 38 -7.67 3.74 3.11
N ALA A 39 -8.72 4.28 3.72
CA ALA A 39 -9.28 5.58 3.38
C ALA A 39 -9.09 6.56 4.56
N THR A 40 -8.59 7.75 4.27
CA THR A 40 -8.43 8.83 5.26
C THR A 40 -8.58 10.19 4.60
N SER A 41 -8.95 11.21 5.39
CA SER A 41 -9.01 12.58 4.92
C SER A 41 -7.68 13.30 5.18
N VAL A 42 -7.18 13.97 4.15
CA VAL A 42 -6.01 14.84 4.24
C VAL A 42 -6.51 16.28 4.18
N SER A 43 -6.61 16.90 5.36
CA SER A 43 -6.95 18.32 5.47
C SER A 43 -5.72 19.18 5.19
N PRO A 44 -5.90 20.37 4.59
CA PRO A 44 -4.83 21.33 4.45
C PRO A 44 -4.46 21.88 5.85
N GLY A 45 -3.36 21.42 6.40
CA GLY A 45 -2.81 21.88 7.66
C GLY A 45 -1.30 21.84 7.57
N GLY A 46 -0.68 22.98 7.26
CA GLY A 46 0.75 23.22 7.18
C GLY A 46 1.55 22.17 6.43
N SER A 47 2.12 22.51 5.28
CA SER A 47 3.01 21.61 4.57
C SER A 47 4.39 22.24 4.46
N GLY A 48 5.29 21.76 5.31
CA GLY A 48 6.67 22.22 5.40
C GLY A 48 7.49 21.27 6.26
N VAL A 49 8.72 21.64 6.58
CA VAL A 49 9.64 20.88 7.46
C VAL A 49 9.08 20.65 8.89
N ASN A 50 7.96 21.29 9.22
CA ASN A 50 7.18 21.14 10.46
C ASN A 50 5.66 21.02 10.20
N GLY A 51 5.29 20.62 8.99
CA GLY A 51 3.90 20.49 8.58
C GLY A 51 3.18 19.29 9.18
N VAL A 52 1.84 19.35 9.30
CA VAL A 52 1.07 18.21 9.80
C VAL A 52 0.98 17.17 8.68
N LEU A 53 1.71 16.08 8.86
CA LEU A 53 1.59 14.90 8.00
C LEU A 53 0.37 14.08 8.41
N THR A 54 -0.44 13.71 7.42
CA THR A 54 -1.45 12.67 7.60
C THR A 54 -0.81 11.31 7.30
N ASP A 55 -0.78 10.41 8.30
CA ASP A 55 -0.38 9.02 8.08
C ASP A 55 -1.48 8.28 7.32
N LEU A 56 -1.17 7.80 6.12
CA LEU A 56 -2.05 6.97 5.30
C LEU A 56 -1.98 5.49 5.69
N GLY A 57 -1.16 5.14 6.68
CA GLY A 57 -1.02 3.79 7.22
C GLY A 57 0.34 3.16 6.96
N SER A 58 0.52 2.01 7.60
CA SER A 58 1.69 1.14 7.43
C SER A 58 1.38 0.02 6.44
N PHE A 59 2.27 -0.16 5.47
CA PHE A 59 2.11 -1.10 4.37
C PHE A 59 3.31 -2.04 4.30
N ALA A 60 3.08 -3.25 3.77
CA ALA A 60 4.17 -4.17 3.47
C ALA A 60 4.99 -3.68 2.25
N ALA A 61 6.09 -4.36 1.94
CA ALA A 61 6.75 -4.17 0.66
C ALA A 61 5.78 -4.54 -0.47
N GLY A 62 5.77 -3.76 -1.56
CA GLY A 62 4.85 -3.97 -2.67
C GLY A 62 4.48 -2.68 -3.39
N THR A 63 3.59 -2.80 -4.37
CA THR A 63 3.09 -1.67 -5.17
C THR A 63 1.68 -1.30 -4.75
N TYR A 64 1.42 -0.01 -4.62
CA TYR A 64 0.15 0.54 -4.15
C TYR A 64 -0.32 1.64 -5.10
N ASN A 65 -1.63 1.72 -5.32
CA ASN A 65 -2.25 2.87 -5.97
C ASN A 65 -2.86 3.77 -4.90
N ILE A 66 -2.46 5.03 -4.92
CA ILE A 66 -3.03 6.08 -4.09
C ILE A 66 -3.97 6.87 -4.99
N THR A 67 -5.22 7.01 -4.60
CA THR A 67 -6.22 7.81 -5.33
C THR A 67 -6.78 8.88 -4.41
N ALA A 68 -7.10 10.05 -4.96
CA ALA A 68 -7.69 11.12 -4.19
C ALA A 68 -8.86 11.79 -4.91
N THR A 69 -9.83 12.25 -4.12
CA THR A 69 -10.93 13.13 -4.53
C THR A 69 -11.09 14.26 -3.52
N GLY A 70 -12.00 15.19 -3.78
CA GLY A 70 -12.29 16.30 -2.87
C GLY A 70 -11.65 17.60 -3.32
N ILE A 71 -11.81 18.63 -2.49
CA ILE A 71 -11.40 20.00 -2.76
C ILE A 71 -10.85 20.58 -1.47
N VAL A 72 -9.74 21.31 -1.60
CA VAL A 72 -9.20 22.16 -0.54
C VAL A 72 -9.30 23.62 -0.96
N ASP A 73 -9.53 24.51 -0.01
CA ASP A 73 -9.59 25.94 -0.24
C ASP A 73 -8.48 26.60 0.56
N LEU A 74 -7.51 27.21 -0.13
CA LEU A 74 -6.30 27.75 0.47
C LEU A 74 -6.48 29.16 1.07
N VAL A 75 -7.71 29.69 1.03
CA VAL A 75 -8.04 30.98 1.65
C VAL A 75 -9.28 30.94 2.54
N GLY A 76 -10.02 29.84 2.52
CA GLY A 76 -11.17 29.58 3.40
C GLY A 76 -12.44 30.34 3.08
N ASN A 77 -12.54 30.94 1.88
CA ASN A 77 -13.69 31.75 1.46
C ASN A 77 -14.28 31.33 0.09
N GLY A 78 -13.79 30.24 -0.50
CA GLY A 78 -14.21 29.66 -1.77
C GLY A 78 -13.54 30.23 -3.01
N THR A 79 -12.64 31.21 -2.89
CA THR A 79 -12.05 31.90 -4.06
C THR A 79 -10.74 31.30 -4.56
N PHE A 80 -10.13 30.39 -3.80
CA PHE A 80 -8.91 29.67 -4.18
C PHE A 80 -9.02 28.17 -3.89
N GLN A 81 -9.96 27.52 -4.59
CA GLN A 81 -10.24 26.11 -4.46
C GLN A 81 -9.37 25.27 -5.39
N MET A 82 -8.80 24.20 -4.86
CA MET A 82 -7.80 23.36 -5.50
C MET A 82 -8.25 21.91 -5.61
N GLN A 83 -7.97 21.33 -6.76
CA GLN A 83 -8.11 19.90 -7.02
C GLN A 83 -6.86 19.15 -6.51
N PRO A 84 -6.92 17.81 -6.35
CA PRO A 84 -5.80 17.02 -5.87
C PRO A 84 -4.49 17.19 -6.66
N ASP A 85 -4.56 17.46 -7.96
CA ASP A 85 -3.39 17.72 -8.82
C ASP A 85 -2.79 19.13 -8.66
N GLY A 86 -3.42 19.98 -7.85
CA GLY A 86 -3.03 21.37 -7.64
C GLY A 86 -3.49 22.31 -8.74
N LEU A 87 -4.36 21.88 -9.65
CA LEU A 87 -5.08 22.79 -10.54
C LEU A 87 -6.26 23.41 -9.81
N PRO A 88 -6.55 24.70 -10.02
CA PRO A 88 -7.68 25.31 -9.36
C PRO A 88 -8.99 24.80 -9.98
N VAL A 89 -10.06 24.76 -9.20
CA VAL A 89 -11.39 24.31 -9.66
C VAL A 89 -11.98 25.27 -10.71
N SER A 90 -11.63 26.55 -10.59
CA SER A 90 -12.06 27.64 -11.48
C SER A 90 -10.97 28.70 -11.52
N THR A 91 -11.20 29.80 -12.23
CA THR A 91 -10.31 30.97 -12.15
C THR A 91 -10.20 31.43 -10.71
N VAL A 92 -8.97 31.57 -10.21
CA VAL A 92 -8.72 32.07 -8.87
C VAL A 92 -9.16 33.53 -8.81
N THR A 93 -10.00 33.85 -7.83
CA THR A 93 -10.58 35.19 -7.64
C THR A 93 -10.15 35.82 -6.32
N ALA A 94 -9.20 35.20 -5.64
CA ALA A 94 -8.53 35.77 -4.48
C ALA A 94 -7.52 36.83 -4.97
N PRO A 95 -7.69 38.13 -4.66
CA PRO A 95 -6.90 39.21 -5.28
C PRO A 95 -5.38 39.07 -5.13
N SER A 96 -4.91 38.43 -4.04
CA SER A 96 -3.49 38.14 -3.80
C SER A 96 -2.93 36.98 -4.64
N TYR A 97 -3.79 36.27 -5.36
CA TYR A 97 -3.50 35.07 -6.15
C TYR A 97 -4.13 35.14 -7.55
N ASP A 98 -4.51 36.33 -8.03
CA ASP A 98 -5.06 36.54 -9.38
C ASP A 98 -4.08 36.11 -10.50
N TYR A 99 -2.79 35.97 -10.17
CA TYR A 99 -1.76 35.41 -11.05
C TYR A 99 -1.86 33.89 -11.24
N PHE A 100 -2.68 33.20 -10.45
CA PHE A 100 -2.88 31.76 -10.51
C PHE A 100 -3.92 31.44 -11.60
N ASN A 101 -3.45 31.12 -12.80
CA ASN A 101 -4.29 30.82 -13.96
C ASN A 101 -4.91 29.41 -13.83
N PRO A 102 -6.14 29.15 -14.31
CA PRO A 102 -6.73 27.81 -14.43
C PRO A 102 -5.88 26.76 -15.16
N SER A 103 -4.85 27.16 -15.91
CA SER A 103 -3.84 26.24 -16.48
C SER A 103 -2.68 25.91 -15.54
N GLY A 104 -2.70 26.35 -14.27
CA GLY A 104 -1.67 26.06 -13.28
C GLY A 104 -0.38 26.84 -13.49
N SER A 105 -0.45 28.15 -13.75
CA SER A 105 0.76 28.96 -13.94
C SER A 105 1.66 28.88 -12.70
N PHE A 106 2.86 28.30 -12.88
CA PHE A 106 3.95 28.18 -11.89
C PHE A 106 4.50 29.52 -11.36
N LEU A 107 3.84 30.64 -11.64
CA LEU A 107 4.26 31.97 -11.22
C LEU A 107 3.56 32.27 -9.88
N ALA A 108 4.03 31.71 -8.77
CA ALA A 108 5.03 32.28 -7.88
C ALA A 108 4.42 33.13 -6.75
N ASP A 109 4.15 32.47 -5.63
CA ASP A 109 4.46 33.03 -4.30
C ASP A 109 5.99 33.13 -4.07
N GLY A 110 6.80 32.69 -5.04
CA GLY A 110 8.26 32.64 -4.95
C GLY A 110 8.78 31.48 -4.11
N ASN A 111 7.90 30.67 -3.51
CA ASN A 111 8.27 29.56 -2.64
C ASN A 111 7.44 28.31 -2.97
N PRO A 112 7.99 27.30 -3.65
CA PRO A 112 7.24 26.19 -4.26
C PRO A 112 6.63 25.16 -3.28
N GLY A 113 6.23 25.59 -2.09
CA GLY A 113 5.77 24.72 -1.01
C GLY A 113 6.86 23.75 -0.56
N ALA A 114 6.46 22.71 0.16
CA ALA A 114 7.37 21.68 0.66
C ALA A 114 7.96 20.82 -0.47
N ALA A 115 7.21 20.58 -1.55
CA ALA A 115 7.57 19.65 -2.62
C ALA A 115 8.49 20.24 -3.71
N GLY A 116 8.80 21.53 -3.64
CA GLY A 116 9.75 22.16 -4.55
C GLY A 116 9.23 22.42 -5.96
N ALA A 117 10.12 22.92 -6.81
CA ALA A 117 9.76 23.40 -8.14
C ALA A 117 9.12 22.29 -9.00
N GLY A 118 8.00 22.61 -9.66
CA GLY A 118 7.28 21.69 -10.54
C GLY A 118 6.11 20.96 -9.88
N VAL A 119 5.92 21.10 -8.56
CA VAL A 119 4.71 20.67 -7.86
C VAL A 119 3.87 21.91 -7.52
N LEU A 120 2.61 21.91 -7.95
CA LEU A 120 1.72 23.05 -7.74
C LEU A 120 1.37 23.19 -6.26
N ILE A 121 1.20 24.44 -5.81
CA ILE A 121 0.60 24.73 -4.51
C ILE A 121 -0.84 24.18 -4.47
N GLY A 122 -1.29 23.72 -3.31
CA GLY A 122 -2.59 23.07 -3.11
C GLY A 122 -2.67 21.63 -3.59
N ALA A 123 -1.66 21.11 -4.29
CA ALA A 123 -1.65 19.73 -4.73
C ALA A 123 -1.53 18.76 -3.54
N LEU A 124 -2.16 17.59 -3.65
CA LEU A 124 -1.91 16.49 -2.74
C LEU A 124 -0.54 15.88 -3.04
N ILE A 125 0.33 15.90 -2.03
CA ILE A 125 1.68 15.37 -2.08
C ILE A 125 1.86 14.26 -1.05
N GLY A 126 2.81 13.37 -1.33
CA GLY A 126 3.15 12.25 -0.48
C GLY A 126 4.63 12.18 -0.16
N THR A 127 4.96 11.48 0.92
CA THR A 127 6.33 11.14 1.31
C THR A 127 6.36 9.80 2.03
N PHE A 128 7.50 9.13 2.02
CA PHE A 128 7.74 7.92 2.84
C PHE A 128 8.45 8.26 4.16
N SER A 129 8.80 9.53 4.38
CA SER A 129 9.47 10.00 5.59
C SER A 129 8.46 10.62 6.55
N ALA A 130 8.54 10.27 7.84
CA ALA A 130 7.79 10.97 8.88
C ALA A 130 8.34 12.39 9.15
N THR A 131 9.54 12.69 8.65
CA THR A 131 10.23 13.98 8.81
C THR A 131 10.90 14.36 7.49
N PRO A 132 10.13 14.68 6.43
CA PRO A 132 10.69 15.10 5.17
C PRO A 132 11.47 16.42 5.36
N ALA A 133 12.70 16.46 4.87
CA ALA A 133 13.64 17.55 5.12
C ALA A 133 13.89 18.41 3.87
N THR A 134 13.74 17.81 2.69
CA THR A 134 14.05 18.45 1.42
C THR A 134 12.91 18.23 0.41
N PRO A 135 12.82 19.08 -0.63
CA PRO A 135 11.85 18.86 -1.70
C PRO A 135 11.90 17.48 -2.36
N ALA A 136 13.08 16.84 -2.39
CA ALA A 136 13.25 15.52 -2.99
C ALA A 136 12.60 14.38 -2.18
N ASP A 137 12.24 14.63 -0.92
CA ASP A 137 11.53 13.66 -0.07
C ASP A 137 10.05 13.55 -0.44
N TRP A 138 9.56 14.44 -1.30
CA TRP A 138 8.16 14.55 -1.69
C TRP A 138 7.93 14.07 -3.11
N PHE A 139 6.72 13.59 -3.35
CA PHE A 139 6.21 13.30 -4.68
C PHE A 139 4.77 13.79 -4.84
N LEU A 140 4.40 14.23 -6.04
CA LEU A 140 3.00 14.49 -6.37
C LEU A 140 2.19 13.19 -6.31
N ILE A 141 1.09 13.22 -5.54
CA ILE A 141 0.05 12.18 -5.59
C ILE A 141 -0.99 12.57 -6.64
N GLY A 142 -1.52 13.79 -6.59
CA GLY A 142 -2.58 14.21 -7.50
C GLY A 142 -3.86 13.38 -7.34
N TYR A 143 -4.58 13.18 -8.44
CA TYR A 143 -5.75 12.29 -8.48
C TYR A 143 -5.41 10.81 -8.32
N SER A 144 -4.26 10.38 -8.85
CA SER A 144 -3.82 8.99 -8.79
C SER A 144 -2.31 8.91 -8.92
N LYS A 145 -1.68 8.13 -8.02
CA LYS A 145 -0.25 7.84 -8.06
C LYS A 145 0.00 6.41 -7.64
N GLN A 146 0.71 5.69 -8.50
CA GLN A 146 1.29 4.41 -8.12
C GLN A 146 2.63 4.65 -7.42
N VAL A 147 2.83 3.95 -6.30
CA VAL A 147 4.07 3.94 -5.52
C VAL A 147 4.51 2.52 -5.25
N THR A 148 5.82 2.31 -5.09
CA THR A 148 6.40 1.02 -4.72
C THR A 148 7.22 1.18 -3.45
N LEU A 149 6.91 0.37 -2.45
CA LEU A 149 7.67 0.27 -1.22
C LEU A 149 8.62 -0.93 -1.34
N GLY A 150 9.94 -0.68 -1.28
CA GLY A 150 10.95 -1.74 -1.31
C GLY A 150 11.02 -2.56 -0.01
N SER A 151 10.47 -2.03 1.07
CA SER A 151 10.34 -2.66 2.39
C SER A 151 9.05 -2.18 3.05
N ALA A 152 8.58 -2.89 4.08
CA ALA A 152 7.45 -2.40 4.86
C ALA A 152 7.72 -1.00 5.43
N GLY A 153 6.72 -0.13 5.42
CA GLY A 153 6.86 1.27 5.81
C GLY A 153 5.55 2.06 5.75
N HIS A 154 5.60 3.30 6.18
CA HIS A 154 4.47 4.21 6.16
C HIS A 154 4.43 5.05 4.89
N ILE A 155 3.22 5.47 4.50
CA ILE A 155 3.02 6.50 3.50
C ILE A 155 2.36 7.68 4.20
N TYR A 156 2.93 8.86 4.06
CA TYR A 156 2.36 10.10 4.58
C TYR A 156 1.90 10.97 3.43
N ALA A 157 0.88 11.79 3.69
CA ALA A 157 0.40 12.78 2.75
C ALA A 157 0.17 14.14 3.40
N SER A 158 0.19 15.17 2.55
CA SER A 158 -0.10 16.55 2.93
C SER A 158 -0.56 17.34 1.71
N VAL A 159 -1.10 18.54 1.93
CA VAL A 159 -1.47 19.48 0.87
C VAL A 159 -0.32 20.45 0.67
N ASN A 160 0.28 20.54 -0.52
CA ASN A 160 1.47 21.36 -0.77
C ASN A 160 1.19 22.87 -0.57
N ASP A 161 1.44 23.39 0.62
CA ASP A 161 1.14 24.78 0.95
C ASP A 161 2.02 25.28 2.11
N THR A 162 2.53 26.50 1.95
CA THR A 162 3.38 27.18 2.95
C THR A 162 2.54 27.98 3.95
N TYR A 163 1.33 28.43 3.59
CA TYR A 163 0.49 29.30 4.42
C TYR A 163 -0.90 28.71 4.60
N HIS A 164 -1.25 28.29 5.83
CA HIS A 164 -2.34 27.34 6.03
C HIS A 164 -3.35 27.72 7.14
N ASP A 165 -3.18 28.88 7.76
CA ASP A 165 -3.97 29.28 8.93
C ASP A 165 -5.46 29.48 8.61
N ASN A 166 -5.78 29.72 7.34
CA ASN A 166 -7.13 29.98 6.83
C ASN A 166 -7.62 28.89 5.88
N ASN A 167 -6.93 27.75 5.77
CA ASN A 167 -7.32 26.73 4.81
C ASN A 167 -8.56 25.96 5.30
N THR A 168 -9.39 25.53 4.36
CA THR A 168 -10.57 24.69 4.65
C THR A 168 -10.71 23.56 3.63
N GLY A 169 -11.61 22.62 3.88
CA GLY A 169 -11.81 21.44 3.03
C GLY A 169 -10.86 20.29 3.34
N HIS A 170 -10.82 19.30 2.45
CA HIS A 170 -9.93 18.14 2.54
C HIS A 170 -9.92 17.37 1.22
N PHE A 171 -8.91 16.52 1.06
CA PHE A 171 -8.92 15.45 0.09
C PHE A 171 -9.26 14.12 0.77
N ASP A 172 -10.14 13.34 0.15
CA ASP A 172 -10.38 11.95 0.53
C ASP A 172 -9.37 11.07 -0.20
N VAL A 173 -8.47 10.44 0.56
CA VAL A 173 -7.35 9.66 0.02
C VAL A 173 -7.58 8.19 0.31
N ASN A 174 -7.41 7.36 -0.71
CA ASN A 174 -7.55 5.92 -0.62
C ASN A 174 -6.30 5.21 -1.15
N VAL A 175 -5.76 4.26 -0.39
CA VAL A 175 -4.59 3.46 -0.74
C VAL A 175 -4.99 2.01 -0.96
N THR A 176 -4.70 1.46 -2.13
CA THR A 176 -5.00 0.06 -2.47
C THR A 176 -3.76 -0.68 -2.93
N ALA A 177 -3.57 -1.91 -2.47
CA ALA A 177 -2.51 -2.78 -2.99
C ALA A 177 -2.80 -3.14 -4.45
N VAL A 178 -1.79 -3.01 -5.30
CA VAL A 178 -1.81 -3.54 -6.67
C VAL A 178 -1.32 -4.99 -6.60
N PRO A 179 -2.18 -5.99 -6.87
CA PRO A 179 -1.77 -7.38 -6.74
C PRO A 179 -0.63 -7.68 -7.70
N GLU A 180 0.40 -8.36 -7.21
CA GLU A 180 1.54 -8.72 -8.04
C GLU A 180 1.08 -9.64 -9.18
N PRO A 181 1.67 -9.50 -10.40
CA PRO A 181 1.34 -10.37 -11.53
C PRO A 181 1.44 -11.86 -11.18
N GLU A 182 2.38 -12.22 -10.31
CA GLU A 182 2.61 -13.57 -9.82
C GLU A 182 1.44 -14.09 -8.97
N THR A 183 0.77 -13.21 -8.21
CA THR A 183 -0.41 -13.59 -7.43
C THR A 183 -1.57 -14.01 -8.35
N TYR A 184 -1.73 -13.33 -9.49
CA TYR A 184 -2.69 -13.76 -10.51
C TYR A 184 -2.28 -15.08 -11.16
N ALA A 185 -0.99 -15.27 -11.46
CA ALA A 185 -0.49 -16.53 -11.99
C ALA A 185 -0.71 -17.70 -11.01
N MET A 186 -0.50 -17.48 -9.70
CA MET A 186 -0.72 -18.47 -8.65
C MET A 186 -2.21 -18.76 -8.44
N LEU A 187 -3.06 -17.74 -8.50
CA LEU A 187 -4.52 -17.92 -8.48
C LEU A 187 -4.98 -18.78 -9.67
N LEU A 188 -4.50 -18.46 -10.87
CA LEU A 188 -4.82 -19.20 -12.09
C LEU A 188 -4.25 -20.62 -12.05
N ALA A 189 -3.04 -20.81 -11.52
CA ALA A 189 -2.44 -22.12 -11.32
C ALA A 189 -3.27 -22.95 -10.33
N GLY A 190 -3.70 -22.36 -9.22
CA GLY A 190 -4.60 -22.99 -8.24
C GLY A 190 -5.93 -23.39 -8.88
N LEU A 191 -6.54 -22.50 -9.66
CA LEU A 191 -7.79 -22.79 -10.35
C LEU A 191 -7.62 -23.89 -11.42
N GLY A 192 -6.51 -23.85 -12.17
CA GLY A 192 -6.16 -24.88 -13.15
C GLY A 192 -5.98 -26.26 -12.50
N LEU A 193 -5.31 -26.33 -11.36
CA LEU A 193 -5.15 -27.57 -10.59
C LEU A 193 -6.50 -28.11 -10.11
N MET A 194 -7.36 -27.25 -9.57
CA MET A 194 -8.70 -27.65 -9.12
C MET A 194 -9.57 -28.16 -10.27
N GLY A 195 -9.50 -27.52 -11.44
CA GLY A 195 -10.16 -28.00 -12.66
C GLY A 195 -9.67 -29.39 -13.09
N ALA A 196 -8.35 -29.64 -13.02
CA ALA A 196 -7.78 -30.95 -13.32
C ALA A 196 -8.24 -32.03 -12.33
N VAL A 197 -8.32 -31.73 -11.03
CA VAL A 197 -8.82 -32.65 -10.00
C VAL A 197 -10.31 -32.98 -10.22
N ALA A 198 -11.14 -31.97 -10.50
CA ALA A 198 -12.56 -32.16 -10.79
C ALA A 198 -12.79 -33.07 -12.02
N ARG A 199 -11.98 -32.88 -13.07
CA ARG A 199 -12.02 -33.75 -14.27
C ARG A 199 -11.67 -35.20 -13.96
N ARG A 200 -10.70 -35.45 -13.07
CA ARG A 200 -10.32 -36.81 -12.66
C ARG A 200 -11.44 -37.49 -11.86
N LYS A 201 -12.10 -36.76 -10.96
CA LYS A 201 -13.24 -37.30 -10.18
C LYS A 201 -14.40 -37.71 -11.08
N LYS A 202 -14.72 -36.93 -12.12
CA LYS A 202 -15.77 -37.27 -13.09
C LYS A 202 -15.49 -38.55 -13.88
N LYS A 203 -14.21 -38.90 -14.12
CA LYS A 203 -13.81 -40.16 -14.78
C LYS A 203 -13.86 -41.39 -13.88
N SER A 204 -14.00 -41.22 -12.56
CA SER A 204 -14.11 -42.33 -11.60
C SER A 204 -15.56 -42.69 -11.25
N LEU A 205 -16.52 -41.89 -11.71
CA LEU A 205 -17.96 -42.03 -11.46
C LEU A 205 -18.73 -42.51 -12.72
N ALA A 206 -18.01 -42.76 -13.82
CA ALA A 206 -18.50 -43.37 -15.05
C ALA A 206 -17.71 -44.67 -15.27
#